data_AF-A0A7J7KKN9-F1
#
_entry.id   AF-A0A7J7KKN9-F1
#
_cell.length_a   1.000
_cell.length_b   1.000
_cell.length_c   1.000
_cell.angle_alpha   90.00
_cell.angle_beta   90.00
_cell.angle_gamma   90.00
#
_symmetry.space_group_name_H-M   'P 1'
#
loop_
_entity.id
_entity.type
_entity.pdbx_description
1 polymer ?
#
loop_
_entity_poly.entity_id
_entity_poly.type
_entity_poly.pdbx_seq_one_letter_code
_entity_poly.pdbx_strand_id
1 'polypeptide(L)'
;MPLPAALLARLKNRGIVHQDSEQVEEVFAESYDDKDQNEAMDTQPQVPEEDFSVKVVYEVADCPNKANRHHECIEFCKESFGLKPFEHRVSDERKRLRMLKKYPLPVGWTEVGDPESSRCYYWNAETDKVSWLPPQHPRAKITVSAEKLQSHLRTSSVQEAGLKTSERRKPVSVSIKEPKRKAGRLAERHEELDPMDPASYSEVERGSWSTGLKADTKTGVDTTANGPLFQQRPYPSPGDILRAQSAGQK
;
A
#
# COMPACT_ATOMS: atom_id res chain seq x y z
N MET A 1 65.64 18.96 -36.94
CA MET A 1 66.70 19.16 -35.94
C MET A 1 66.23 18.52 -34.64
N PRO A 2 66.81 17.41 -34.16
CA PRO A 2 66.38 16.79 -32.91
C PRO A 2 66.61 17.76 -31.73
N LEU A 3 65.64 17.85 -30.83
CA LEU A 3 65.75 18.72 -29.65
C LEU A 3 66.85 18.18 -28.71
N PRO A 4 67.70 19.05 -28.14
CA PRO A 4 68.72 18.62 -27.19
C PRO A 4 68.08 18.03 -25.93
N ALA A 5 68.67 16.95 -25.42
CA ALA A 5 68.09 16.10 -24.36
C ALA A 5 67.67 16.88 -23.09
N ALA A 6 68.42 17.93 -22.72
CA ALA A 6 68.11 18.77 -21.56
C ALA A 6 66.80 19.57 -21.73
N LEU A 7 66.47 19.99 -22.96
CA LEU A 7 65.23 20.71 -23.24
C LEU A 7 64.04 19.75 -23.27
N LEU A 8 64.21 18.54 -23.83
CA LEU A 8 63.17 17.51 -23.82
C LEU A 8 62.73 17.13 -22.40
N ALA A 9 63.67 16.94 -21.47
CA ALA A 9 63.35 16.63 -20.08
C ALA A 9 62.53 17.76 -19.40
N ARG A 10 62.89 19.02 -19.65
CA ARG A 10 62.13 20.16 -19.11
C ARG A 10 60.73 20.29 -19.70
N LEU A 11 60.57 19.98 -20.99
CA LEU A 11 59.28 20.01 -21.65
C LEU A 11 58.38 18.84 -21.22
N LYS A 12 58.95 17.65 -20.97
CA LYS A 12 58.25 16.51 -20.36
C LYS A 12 57.75 16.83 -18.95
N ASN A 13 58.59 17.43 -18.11
CA ASN A 13 58.19 17.81 -16.74
C ASN A 13 57.10 18.88 -16.69
N ARG A 14 56.93 19.63 -17.79
CA ARG A 14 55.87 20.63 -17.95
C ARG A 14 54.63 20.08 -18.67
N GLY A 15 54.62 18.79 -19.01
CA GLY A 15 53.49 18.13 -19.68
C GLY A 15 53.28 18.53 -21.14
N ILE A 16 54.26 19.16 -21.79
CA ILE A 16 54.12 19.69 -23.17
C ILE A 16 54.43 18.62 -24.22
N VAL A 17 55.23 17.62 -23.87
CA VAL A 17 55.58 16.50 -24.76
C VAL A 17 55.06 15.20 -24.15
N HIS A 18 53.97 14.67 -24.69
CA HIS A 18 53.49 13.33 -24.40
C HIS A 18 54.23 12.33 -25.29
N GLN A 19 54.92 11.36 -24.68
CA GLN A 19 55.48 10.23 -25.42
C GLN A 19 54.40 9.19 -25.63
N ASP A 20 53.86 9.12 -26.84
CA ASP A 20 53.14 7.95 -27.30
C ASP A 20 54.17 6.87 -27.66
N SER A 21 54.47 5.97 -26.72
CA SER A 21 54.65 4.52 -26.96
C SER A 21 55.24 3.80 -25.74
N GLU A 22 54.49 2.76 -25.36
CA GLU A 22 54.93 1.46 -24.84
C GLU A 22 55.05 1.22 -23.32
N GLN A 23 54.22 0.24 -22.92
CA GLN A 23 54.23 -0.56 -21.69
C GLN A 23 53.66 0.10 -20.43
N VAL A 24 52.33 0.29 -20.43
CA VAL A 24 51.57 0.15 -19.19
C VAL A 24 51.51 -1.35 -18.89
N GLU A 25 52.45 -1.82 -18.08
CA GLU A 25 52.22 -3.03 -17.28
C GLU A 25 50.94 -2.79 -16.49
N GLU A 26 49.88 -3.51 -16.86
CA GLU A 26 48.65 -3.55 -16.08
C GLU A 26 48.98 -4.21 -14.73
N VAL A 27 49.08 -3.36 -13.71
CA VAL A 27 49.05 -3.77 -12.31
C VAL A 27 47.64 -4.30 -12.05
N PHE A 28 47.41 -5.58 -12.34
CA PHE A 28 46.30 -6.32 -11.78
C PHE A 28 46.57 -6.39 -10.27
N ALA A 29 45.76 -5.67 -9.50
CA ALA A 29 45.78 -5.77 -8.06
C ALA A 29 45.62 -7.25 -7.66
N GLU A 30 46.67 -7.83 -7.10
CA GLU A 30 46.63 -9.05 -6.32
C GLU A 30 45.64 -8.84 -5.17
N SER A 31 44.39 -9.26 -5.37
CA SER A 31 43.53 -9.62 -4.25
C SER A 31 43.98 -10.99 -3.77
N TYR A 32 44.75 -11.01 -2.70
CA TYR A 32 44.90 -12.17 -1.83
C TYR A 32 43.50 -12.70 -1.46
N ASP A 33 43.14 -13.86 -2.00
CA ASP A 33 42.15 -14.76 -1.40
C ASP A 33 42.66 -16.18 -1.67
N ASP A 34 43.41 -16.71 -0.70
CA ASP A 34 43.94 -18.06 -0.68
C ASP A 34 42.83 -19.06 -1.04
N LYS A 35 42.94 -19.70 -2.19
CA LYS A 35 42.27 -20.95 -2.46
C LYS A 35 43.32 -22.04 -2.45
N ASP A 36 43.36 -22.76 -1.33
CA ASP A 36 43.96 -24.07 -1.20
C ASP A 36 43.60 -24.92 -2.43
N GLN A 37 44.64 -25.26 -3.18
CA GLN A 37 44.61 -26.35 -4.14
C GLN A 37 44.67 -27.64 -3.34
N ASN A 38 43.52 -28.28 -3.14
CA ASN A 38 43.46 -29.71 -2.95
C ASN A 38 42.35 -30.25 -3.83
N GLU A 39 42.76 -30.84 -4.96
CA GLU A 39 41.90 -31.68 -5.76
C GLU A 39 41.54 -32.94 -4.98
N ALA A 40 40.26 -33.07 -4.66
CA ALA A 40 39.63 -34.34 -4.42
C ALA A 40 38.34 -34.38 -5.24
N MET A 41 38.39 -35.22 -6.26
CA MET A 41 37.30 -35.79 -7.03
C MET A 41 36.00 -35.91 -6.23
N ASP A 42 34.98 -35.11 -6.56
CA ASP A 42 33.61 -35.38 -6.16
C ASP A 42 32.69 -35.14 -7.36
N THR A 43 32.24 -36.25 -7.95
CA THR A 43 31.28 -36.29 -9.04
C THR A 43 29.95 -35.76 -8.51
N GLN A 44 29.63 -34.49 -8.78
CA GLN A 44 28.32 -33.94 -8.50
C GLN A 44 27.24 -34.82 -9.19
N PRO A 45 26.23 -35.31 -8.46
CA PRO A 45 25.05 -35.88 -9.08
C PRO A 45 24.39 -34.79 -9.92
N GLN A 46 24.29 -35.03 -11.24
CA GLN A 46 23.45 -34.23 -12.11
C GLN A 46 22.00 -34.38 -11.64
N VAL A 47 21.52 -33.37 -10.93
CA VAL A 47 20.10 -33.23 -10.60
C VAL A 47 19.39 -32.98 -11.94
N PRO A 48 18.37 -33.76 -12.31
CA PRO A 48 17.61 -33.48 -13.52
C PRO A 48 17.07 -32.06 -13.48
N GLU A 49 17.27 -31.31 -14.56
CA GLU A 49 16.63 -30.02 -14.78
C GLU A 49 15.13 -30.25 -14.93
N GLU A 50 14.43 -30.33 -13.80
CA GLU A 50 12.99 -30.19 -13.79
C GLU A 50 12.66 -28.71 -13.68
N ASP A 51 11.94 -28.22 -14.69
CA ASP A 51 11.39 -26.87 -14.84
C ASP A 51 10.38 -26.52 -13.72
N PHE A 52 10.80 -26.54 -12.45
CA PHE A 52 10.06 -26.03 -11.30
C PHE A 52 10.43 -24.57 -10.99
N SER A 53 10.76 -23.80 -12.02
CA SER A 53 11.04 -22.37 -11.89
C SER A 53 9.76 -21.51 -11.84
N VAL A 54 8.65 -22.07 -11.34
CA VAL A 54 7.58 -21.23 -10.78
C VAL A 54 8.13 -20.63 -9.48
N LYS A 55 9.01 -19.62 -9.62
CA LYS A 55 9.22 -18.66 -8.54
C LYS A 55 7.82 -18.22 -8.16
N VAL A 56 7.42 -18.54 -6.94
CA VAL A 56 6.16 -18.07 -6.35
C VAL A 56 6.33 -16.56 -6.18
N VAL A 57 6.16 -15.82 -7.27
CA VAL A 57 6.16 -14.37 -7.27
C VAL A 57 4.79 -13.98 -6.78
N TYR A 58 4.75 -13.26 -5.68
CA TYR A 58 3.49 -12.70 -5.19
C TYR A 58 2.93 -11.78 -6.27
N GLU A 59 1.71 -12.07 -6.78
CA GLU A 59 1.08 -11.31 -7.86
C GLU A 59 0.58 -9.95 -7.37
N VAL A 60 1.50 -9.01 -7.19
CA VAL A 60 1.18 -7.62 -6.88
C VAL A 60 0.98 -6.87 -8.18
N ALA A 61 -0.17 -6.22 -8.38
CA ALA A 61 -0.32 -5.27 -9.47
C ALA A 61 0.45 -3.98 -9.17
N ASP A 62 1.11 -3.41 -10.19
CA ASP A 62 1.77 -2.09 -10.12
C ASP A 62 0.76 -0.93 -10.24
N CYS A 63 -0.33 -1.03 -9.46
CA CYS A 63 -1.45 -0.09 -9.54
C CYS A 63 -1.14 1.23 -8.82
N PRO A 64 -1.35 2.40 -9.46
CA PRO A 64 -1.14 3.70 -8.82
C PRO A 64 -2.07 3.97 -7.64
N ASN A 65 -3.25 3.35 -7.61
CA ASN A 65 -4.23 3.53 -6.54
C ASN A 65 -4.02 2.56 -5.35
N LYS A 66 -2.94 1.77 -5.35
CA LYS A 66 -2.68 0.78 -4.30
C LYS A 66 -2.46 1.40 -2.91
N ALA A 67 -2.01 2.65 -2.84
CA ALA A 67 -1.86 3.36 -1.57
C ALA A 67 -3.20 3.67 -0.87
N ASN A 68 -4.32 3.62 -1.61
CA ASN A 68 -5.63 3.83 -1.03
C ASN A 68 -6.09 2.57 -0.29
N ARG A 69 -6.36 2.71 1.02
CA ARG A 69 -6.82 1.62 1.90
C ARG A 69 -8.07 0.90 1.42
N HIS A 70 -8.94 1.60 0.68
CA HIS A 70 -10.19 1.05 0.17
C HIS A 70 -10.08 0.50 -1.25
N HIS A 71 -8.91 0.63 -1.88
CA HIS A 71 -8.69 0.09 -3.21
C HIS A 71 -8.13 -1.34 -3.11
N GLU A 72 -8.86 -2.28 -3.68
CA GLU A 72 -8.40 -3.64 -3.91
C GLU A 72 -8.14 -3.79 -5.41
N CYS A 73 -6.95 -4.27 -5.78
CA CYS A 73 -6.60 -4.46 -7.18
C CYS A 73 -7.46 -5.58 -7.78
N ILE A 74 -8.21 -5.24 -8.83
CA ILE A 74 -8.99 -6.18 -9.63
C ILE A 74 -8.12 -6.67 -10.80
N GLU A 75 -8.53 -7.72 -11.51
CA GLU A 75 -7.87 -8.20 -12.74
C GLU A 75 -7.55 -7.08 -13.73
N PHE A 76 -8.45 -6.10 -13.89
CA PHE A 76 -8.20 -4.90 -14.69
C PHE A 76 -6.90 -4.17 -14.32
N CYS A 77 -6.57 -4.07 -13.03
CA CYS A 77 -5.34 -3.43 -12.58
C CYS A 77 -4.10 -4.25 -12.96
N LYS A 78 -4.19 -5.57 -12.89
CA LYS A 78 -3.11 -6.48 -13.30
C LYS A 78 -2.85 -6.39 -14.81
N GLU A 79 -3.91 -6.33 -15.62
CA GLU A 79 -3.79 -6.22 -17.07
C GLU A 79 -3.32 -4.83 -17.52
N SER A 80 -3.85 -3.77 -16.91
CA SER A 80 -3.57 -2.39 -17.34
C SER A 80 -2.21 -1.88 -16.87
N PHE A 81 -1.78 -2.25 -15.66
CA PHE A 81 -0.53 -1.76 -15.05
C PHE A 81 0.55 -2.84 -14.93
N GLY A 82 0.21 -4.10 -15.22
CA GLY A 82 1.14 -5.22 -15.11
C GLY A 82 1.34 -5.71 -13.67
N LEU A 83 2.12 -6.79 -13.57
CA LEU A 83 2.61 -7.31 -12.31
C LEU A 83 3.91 -6.62 -11.94
N LYS A 84 4.03 -6.25 -10.67
CA LYS A 84 5.23 -5.66 -10.10
C LYS A 84 6.36 -6.69 -10.08
N PRO A 85 7.49 -6.44 -10.78
CA PRO A 85 8.63 -7.32 -10.69
C PRO A 85 9.23 -7.25 -9.29
N PHE A 86 9.68 -8.40 -8.79
CA PHE A 86 10.46 -8.43 -7.56
C PHE A 86 11.92 -8.07 -7.88
N GLU A 87 12.33 -6.87 -7.45
CA GLU A 87 13.71 -6.40 -7.57
C GLU A 87 14.41 -6.37 -6.21
N HIS A 88 15.61 -6.96 -6.16
CA HIS A 88 16.49 -6.82 -5.02
C HIS A 88 17.27 -5.51 -5.06
N ARG A 89 17.36 -4.83 -3.92
CA ARG A 89 18.40 -3.81 -3.76
C ARG A 89 19.76 -4.50 -3.72
N VAL A 90 20.72 -4.03 -4.49
CA VAL A 90 22.07 -4.63 -4.63
C VAL A 90 22.73 -4.91 -3.27
N SER A 91 22.57 -4.01 -2.29
CA SER A 91 23.11 -4.21 -0.94
C SER A 91 22.46 -5.38 -0.20
N ASP A 92 21.15 -5.56 -0.37
CA ASP A 92 20.37 -6.57 0.32
C ASP A 92 20.59 -7.95 -0.28
N GLU A 93 20.78 -8.04 -1.59
CA GLU A 93 21.16 -9.29 -2.26
C GLU A 93 22.50 -9.82 -1.75
N ARG A 94 23.52 -8.95 -1.63
CA ARG A 94 24.83 -9.39 -1.11
C ARG A 94 24.74 -9.87 0.33
N LYS A 95 23.93 -9.22 1.18
CA LYS A 95 23.70 -9.67 2.58
C LYS A 95 22.92 -10.98 2.61
N ARG A 96 21.90 -11.13 1.76
CA ARG A 96 21.07 -12.33 1.60
C ARG A 96 21.94 -13.54 1.25
N LEU A 97 22.79 -13.44 0.22
CA LEU A 97 23.69 -14.52 -0.18
C LEU A 97 24.67 -14.91 0.94
N ARG A 98 25.23 -13.93 1.68
CA ARG A 98 26.08 -14.22 2.84
C ARG A 98 25.32 -14.92 3.96
N MET A 99 24.08 -14.51 4.23
CA MET A 99 23.23 -15.17 5.24
C MET A 99 22.88 -16.60 4.85
N LEU A 100 22.49 -16.84 3.60
CA LEU A 100 22.19 -18.17 3.06
C LEU A 100 23.41 -19.09 3.05
N LYS A 101 24.61 -18.55 2.75
CA LYS A 101 25.86 -19.30 2.85
C LYS A 101 26.14 -19.76 4.28
N LYS A 102 25.79 -18.95 5.28
CA LYS A 102 26.00 -19.28 6.70
C LYS A 102 24.90 -20.17 7.28
N TYR A 103 23.67 -20.02 6.81
CA TYR A 103 22.48 -20.72 7.29
C TYR A 103 21.70 -21.24 6.07
N PRO A 104 22.07 -22.41 5.52
CA PRO A 104 21.38 -22.97 4.37
C PRO A 104 19.92 -23.30 4.69
N LEU A 105 19.07 -23.27 3.67
CA LEU A 105 17.66 -23.59 3.80
C LEU A 105 17.47 -25.10 4.03
N PRO A 106 16.72 -25.51 5.07
CA PRO A 106 16.31 -26.90 5.23
C PRO A 106 15.35 -27.34 4.12
N VAL A 107 15.23 -28.66 3.94
CA VAL A 107 14.25 -29.25 3.02
C VAL A 107 12.83 -28.76 3.33
N GLY A 108 12.05 -28.50 2.28
CA GLY A 108 10.69 -27.97 2.37
C GLY A 108 10.60 -26.47 2.59
N TRP A 109 11.71 -25.76 2.83
CA TRP A 109 11.75 -24.30 2.87
C TRP A 109 12.16 -23.71 1.53
N THR A 110 11.32 -22.83 1.02
CA THR A 110 11.54 -22.08 -0.21
C THR A 110 11.72 -20.59 0.08
N GLU A 111 12.54 -19.93 -0.72
CA GLU A 111 12.71 -18.50 -0.67
C GLU A 111 11.69 -17.80 -1.57
N VAL A 112 10.97 -16.84 -1.01
CA VAL A 112 9.91 -16.09 -1.70
C VAL A 112 10.24 -14.60 -1.63
N GLY A 113 10.24 -13.93 -2.78
CA GLY A 113 10.43 -12.49 -2.88
C GLY A 113 9.10 -11.76 -2.71
N ASP A 114 9.04 -10.81 -1.78
CA ASP A 114 7.90 -9.91 -1.63
C ASP A 114 8.12 -8.61 -2.43
N PRO A 115 7.33 -8.34 -3.49
CA PRO A 115 7.43 -7.11 -4.29
C PRO A 115 7.05 -5.84 -3.53
N GLU A 116 6.30 -5.94 -2.42
CA GLU A 116 5.93 -4.78 -1.63
C GLU A 116 7.09 -4.28 -0.78
N SER A 117 7.76 -5.20 -0.08
CA SER A 117 8.89 -4.88 0.80
C SER A 117 10.25 -4.92 0.11
N SER A 118 10.32 -5.37 -1.15
CA SER A 118 11.56 -5.63 -1.90
C SER A 118 12.54 -6.53 -1.12
N ARG A 119 11.99 -7.42 -0.28
CA ARG A 119 12.74 -8.31 0.61
C ARG A 119 12.27 -9.74 0.43
N CYS A 120 13.19 -10.70 0.60
CA CYS A 120 12.83 -12.11 0.67
C CYS A 120 12.38 -12.51 2.07
N TYR A 121 11.37 -13.37 2.10
CA TYR A 121 11.02 -14.18 3.25
C TYR A 121 11.13 -15.67 2.86
N TYR A 122 11.07 -16.53 3.86
CA TYR A 122 11.18 -17.96 3.71
C TYR A 122 9.85 -18.58 4.12
N TRP A 123 9.35 -19.46 3.28
CA TRP A 123 8.09 -20.16 3.50
C TRP A 123 8.35 -21.66 3.41
N ASN A 124 7.75 -22.40 4.33
CA ASN A 124 7.74 -23.85 4.29
C ASN A 124 6.43 -24.34 3.66
N ALA A 125 6.52 -24.95 2.48
CA ALA A 125 5.36 -25.39 1.71
C ALA A 125 4.56 -26.53 2.38
N GLU A 126 5.20 -27.33 3.23
CA GLU A 126 4.56 -28.46 3.92
C GLU A 126 3.79 -28.03 5.17
N THR A 127 4.29 -27.02 5.88
CA THR A 127 3.78 -26.63 7.21
C THR A 127 3.10 -25.26 7.26
N ASP A 128 3.09 -24.53 6.14
CA ASP A 128 2.60 -23.15 6.02
C ASP A 128 3.23 -22.17 7.03
N LYS A 129 4.46 -22.47 7.43
CA LYS A 129 5.25 -21.63 8.34
C LYS A 129 6.05 -20.61 7.54
N VAL A 130 6.15 -19.39 8.06
CA VAL A 130 6.80 -18.25 7.40
C VAL A 130 7.82 -17.61 8.34
N SER A 131 8.95 -17.15 7.81
CA SER A 131 9.98 -16.41 8.54
C SER A 131 10.72 -15.39 7.66
N TRP A 132 11.11 -14.25 8.24
CA TRP A 132 11.90 -13.20 7.56
C TRP A 132 13.41 -13.46 7.51
N LEU A 133 13.86 -14.52 8.18
CA LEU A 133 15.24 -14.99 8.22
C LEU A 133 15.23 -16.50 7.94
N PRO A 134 16.34 -17.08 7.45
CA PRO A 134 16.44 -18.52 7.27
C PRO A 134 16.08 -19.23 8.59
N PRO A 135 15.33 -20.34 8.56
CA PRO A 135 14.81 -20.98 9.78
C PRO A 135 15.92 -21.48 10.72
N GLN A 136 17.14 -21.73 10.20
CA GLN A 136 18.31 -22.10 11.00
C GLN A 136 18.97 -20.92 11.73
N HIS A 137 18.59 -19.69 11.38
CA HIS A 137 19.19 -18.49 11.97
C HIS A 137 18.72 -18.33 13.44
N PRO A 138 19.60 -18.03 14.41
CA PRO A 138 19.25 -17.99 15.83
C PRO A 138 18.19 -16.93 16.19
N ARG A 139 18.07 -15.88 15.38
CA ARG A 139 17.06 -14.82 15.54
C ARG A 139 15.78 -15.04 14.70
N ALA A 140 15.66 -16.16 13.99
CA ALA A 140 14.49 -16.43 13.17
C ALA A 140 13.28 -16.68 14.08
N LYS A 141 12.21 -15.90 13.85
CA LYS A 141 10.90 -16.13 14.48
C LYS A 141 10.03 -16.81 13.43
N ILE A 142 9.78 -18.09 13.63
CA ILE A 142 8.92 -18.88 12.74
C ILE A 142 7.47 -18.70 13.21
N THR A 143 6.64 -18.13 12.34
CA THR A 143 5.22 -17.91 12.62
C THR A 143 4.37 -18.68 11.60
N VAL A 144 3.07 -18.79 11.88
CA VAL A 144 2.09 -19.22 10.86
C VAL A 144 1.94 -18.14 9.78
N SER A 145 1.45 -18.53 8.59
CA SER A 145 1.18 -17.61 7.49
C SER A 145 0.23 -16.46 7.88
N ALA A 146 0.40 -15.31 7.24
CA ALA A 146 -0.42 -14.12 7.50
C ALA A 146 -1.91 -14.37 7.21
N GLU A 147 -2.22 -15.13 6.17
CA GLU A 147 -3.58 -15.52 5.81
C GLU A 147 -4.24 -16.36 6.93
N LYS A 148 -3.51 -17.32 7.49
CA LYS A 148 -4.00 -18.15 8.60
C LYS A 148 -4.20 -17.32 9.87
N LEU A 149 -3.32 -16.37 10.17
CA LEU A 149 -3.52 -15.43 11.27
C LEU A 149 -4.77 -14.57 11.07
N GLN A 150 -5.00 -14.06 9.86
CA GLN A 150 -6.18 -13.26 9.56
C GLN A 150 -7.47 -14.09 9.64
N SER A 151 -7.48 -15.33 9.16
CA SER A 151 -8.65 -16.20 9.26
C SER A 151 -8.98 -16.51 10.72
N HIS A 152 -7.98 -16.83 11.55
CA HIS A 152 -8.18 -16.99 13.00
C HIS A 152 -8.81 -15.75 13.62
N LEU A 153 -8.28 -14.55 13.38
CA LEU A 153 -8.83 -13.29 13.90
C LEU A 153 -10.28 -13.03 13.45
N ARG A 154 -10.59 -13.28 12.17
CA ARG A 154 -11.95 -13.15 11.62
C ARG A 154 -12.91 -14.13 12.31
N THR A 155 -12.52 -15.39 12.47
CA THR A 155 -13.37 -16.40 13.13
C THR A 155 -13.64 -16.09 14.60
N SER A 156 -12.62 -15.64 15.36
CA SER A 156 -12.81 -15.23 16.76
C SER A 156 -13.73 -14.01 16.89
N SER A 157 -13.62 -13.03 15.98
CA SER A 157 -14.51 -11.86 15.97
C SER A 157 -15.97 -12.25 15.70
N VAL A 158 -16.22 -13.19 14.78
CA VAL A 158 -17.57 -13.70 14.49
C VAL A 158 -18.13 -14.50 15.67
N GLN A 159 -17.31 -15.31 16.34
CA GLN A 159 -17.74 -16.05 17.53
C GLN A 159 -18.09 -15.12 18.71
N GLU A 160 -17.30 -14.07 18.94
CA GLU A 160 -17.62 -13.06 19.96
C GLU A 160 -18.88 -12.25 19.63
N ALA A 161 -19.11 -11.93 18.35
CA ALA A 161 -20.33 -11.26 17.90
C ALA A 161 -21.57 -12.17 18.05
N GLY A 162 -21.42 -13.48 17.81
CA GLY A 162 -22.48 -14.48 17.97
C GLY A 162 -22.86 -14.76 19.43
N LEU A 163 -21.91 -14.69 20.38
CA LEU A 163 -22.25 -14.86 21.80
C LEU A 163 -23.01 -13.65 22.37
N LYS A 164 -22.71 -12.43 21.90
CA LYS A 164 -23.38 -11.20 22.37
C LYS A 164 -24.82 -11.03 21.87
N THR A 165 -25.24 -11.77 20.83
CA THR A 165 -26.63 -11.73 20.33
C THR A 165 -27.55 -12.73 21.05
N SER A 166 -27.00 -13.73 21.75
CA SER A 166 -27.80 -14.75 22.45
C SER A 166 -28.37 -14.31 23.81
N GLU A 167 -27.82 -13.25 24.43
CA GLU A 167 -28.33 -12.71 25.71
C GLU A 167 -29.18 -11.43 25.57
N ARG A 168 -29.34 -10.87 24.37
CA ARG A 168 -30.15 -9.65 24.18
C ARG A 168 -31.60 -9.94 23.78
N ARG A 169 -32.39 -10.24 24.82
CA ARG A 169 -33.83 -9.90 25.00
C ARG A 169 -34.85 -10.67 24.15
N LYS A 170 -35.62 -11.51 24.82
CA LYS A 170 -37.00 -11.88 24.43
C LYS A 170 -37.79 -10.60 24.10
N PRO A 171 -38.47 -10.49 22.94
CA PRO A 171 -39.35 -9.36 22.68
C PRO A 171 -40.59 -9.49 23.58
N VAL A 172 -40.61 -8.75 24.69
CA VAL A 172 -41.87 -8.49 25.40
C VAL A 172 -42.68 -7.57 24.49
N SER A 173 -43.76 -8.11 23.91
CA SER A 173 -44.75 -7.34 23.15
C SER A 173 -45.47 -6.37 24.10
N VAL A 174 -44.86 -5.22 24.35
CA VAL A 174 -45.57 -4.06 24.91
C VAL A 174 -46.21 -3.33 23.75
N SER A 175 -47.55 -3.34 23.70
CA SER A 175 -48.33 -2.51 22.79
C SER A 175 -47.96 -1.04 22.97
N ILE A 176 -47.13 -0.51 22.09
CA ILE A 176 -46.82 0.92 22.02
C ILE A 176 -48.05 1.60 21.42
N LYS A 177 -48.89 2.19 22.28
CA LYS A 177 -49.84 3.22 21.87
C LYS A 177 -49.04 4.41 21.35
N GLU A 178 -49.27 4.81 20.11
CA GLU A 178 -48.67 5.99 19.50
C GLU A 178 -48.87 7.24 20.38
N PRO A 179 -47.81 7.95 20.81
CA PRO A 179 -47.99 9.23 21.44
C PRO A 179 -48.24 10.27 20.35
N LYS A 180 -49.45 10.84 20.37
CA LYS A 180 -49.81 12.02 19.58
C LYS A 180 -48.77 13.11 19.80
N ARG A 181 -48.11 13.54 18.73
CA ARG A 181 -47.19 14.69 18.68
C ARG A 181 -47.95 15.94 19.12
N LYS A 182 -47.80 16.33 20.40
CA LYS A 182 -48.18 17.66 20.88
C LYS A 182 -47.02 18.60 20.61
N ALA A 183 -47.27 19.58 19.75
CA ALA A 183 -46.50 20.81 19.69
C ALA A 183 -46.44 21.43 21.09
N GLY A 184 -45.23 21.71 21.59
CA GLY A 184 -45.07 22.31 22.91
C GLY A 184 -43.64 22.34 23.43
N ARG A 185 -42.93 23.41 23.05
CA ARG A 185 -41.95 24.17 23.86
C ARG A 185 -40.61 23.51 24.22
N LEU A 186 -39.57 24.05 23.60
CA LEU A 186 -38.39 24.59 24.27
C LEU A 186 -37.77 23.67 25.34
N ALA A 187 -37.16 22.57 24.90
CA ALA A 187 -36.02 22.04 25.63
C ALA A 187 -34.84 22.98 25.33
N GLU A 188 -34.70 23.99 26.18
CA GLU A 188 -33.51 24.80 26.36
C GLU A 188 -32.31 23.87 26.51
N ARG A 189 -31.70 23.51 25.38
CA ARG A 189 -30.36 22.91 25.38
C ARG A 189 -29.35 24.03 25.49
N HIS A 190 -29.27 24.56 26.69
CA HIS A 190 -27.98 24.80 27.30
C HIS A 190 -27.35 23.42 27.57
N GLU A 191 -27.09 22.65 26.50
CA GLU A 191 -26.04 21.63 26.58
C GLU A 191 -24.79 22.44 26.87
N GLU A 192 -24.26 22.26 28.07
CA GLU A 192 -23.02 22.88 28.56
C GLU A 192 -21.95 22.57 27.51
N LEU A 193 -21.75 23.52 26.59
CA LEU A 193 -20.83 23.39 25.47
C LEU A 193 -19.48 23.07 26.06
N ASP A 194 -18.78 22.11 25.46
CA ASP A 194 -17.43 21.76 25.88
C ASP A 194 -16.62 23.06 25.97
N PRO A 195 -16.05 23.38 27.15
CA PRO A 195 -15.25 24.58 27.33
C PRO A 195 -14.07 24.68 26.34
N MET A 196 -13.72 23.62 25.61
CA MET A 196 -12.70 23.63 24.57
C MET A 196 -13.25 23.63 23.13
N ASP A 197 -14.58 23.67 22.94
CA ASP A 197 -15.20 23.77 21.62
C ASP A 197 -15.04 25.21 21.06
N PRO A 198 -14.51 25.40 19.84
CA PRO A 198 -14.49 26.70 19.16
C PRO A 198 -15.85 27.41 19.11
N ALA A 199 -16.96 26.67 19.09
CA ALA A 199 -18.32 27.20 19.13
C ALA A 199 -18.70 27.77 20.53
N SER A 200 -17.96 27.42 21.58
CA SER A 200 -18.11 27.95 22.93
C SER A 200 -17.48 29.34 23.07
N TYR A 201 -16.43 29.65 22.30
CA TYR A 201 -15.72 30.94 22.35
C TYR A 201 -16.04 31.89 21.19
N SER A 202 -16.76 31.43 20.17
CA SER A 202 -17.13 32.25 19.02
C SER A 202 -18.51 32.89 19.19
N GLU A 203 -18.65 34.14 18.75
CA GLU A 203 -19.91 34.91 18.76
C GLU A 203 -20.89 34.46 17.65
N VAL A 204 -20.71 33.26 17.10
CA VAL A 204 -21.53 32.78 15.98
C VAL A 204 -22.88 32.30 16.51
N GLU A 205 -23.96 32.76 15.88
CA GLU A 205 -25.33 32.36 16.23
C GLU A 205 -25.47 30.83 16.15
N ARG A 206 -25.89 30.21 17.26
CA ARG A 206 -26.09 28.77 17.35
C ARG A 206 -27.38 28.39 16.62
N GLY A 207 -27.31 27.41 15.72
CA GLY A 207 -28.46 26.99 14.95
C GLY A 207 -28.29 25.61 14.32
N SER A 208 -29.39 25.03 13.83
CA SER A 208 -29.31 23.85 12.97
C SER A 208 -28.68 24.22 11.63
N TRP A 209 -28.29 23.23 10.82
CA TRP A 209 -27.75 23.47 9.48
C TRP A 209 -28.65 24.32 8.56
N SER A 210 -29.95 24.43 8.86
CA SER A 210 -30.90 25.31 8.18
C SER A 210 -30.98 26.74 8.73
N THR A 211 -30.42 27.01 9.90
CA THR A 211 -30.41 28.34 10.53
C THR A 211 -29.42 29.21 9.75
N GLY A 212 -29.93 30.17 8.99
CA GLY A 212 -29.15 31.03 8.09
C GLY A 212 -29.46 30.81 6.61
N LEU A 213 -30.11 29.70 6.24
CA LEU A 213 -30.67 29.52 4.90
C LEU A 213 -31.98 30.29 4.80
N LYS A 214 -31.94 31.48 4.16
CA LYS A 214 -33.16 32.20 3.77
C LYS A 214 -33.95 31.32 2.81
N ALA A 215 -35.12 30.86 3.25
CA ALA A 215 -36.00 29.99 2.47
C ALA A 215 -36.77 30.74 1.35
N ASP A 216 -36.18 31.80 0.78
CA ASP A 216 -36.84 32.65 -0.21
C ASP A 216 -36.62 32.16 -1.66
N THR A 217 -35.83 31.11 -1.88
CA THR A 217 -35.56 30.57 -3.22
C THR A 217 -36.39 29.32 -3.52
N LYS A 218 -37.72 29.48 -3.54
CA LYS A 218 -38.58 28.49 -4.22
C LYS A 218 -38.29 28.42 -5.73
N THR A 219 -37.56 29.41 -6.24
CA THR A 219 -36.93 29.40 -7.57
C THR A 219 -35.42 29.48 -7.36
N GLY A 220 -34.71 28.40 -7.67
CA GLY A 220 -33.24 28.35 -7.67
C GLY A 220 -32.65 29.23 -8.76
N VAL A 221 -32.82 30.54 -8.62
CA VAL A 221 -32.28 31.57 -9.51
C VAL A 221 -31.45 32.49 -8.64
N ASP A 222 -30.18 32.63 -9.01
CA ASP A 222 -29.24 33.56 -8.39
C ASP A 222 -29.68 35.00 -8.73
N THR A 223 -30.08 35.76 -7.71
CA THR A 223 -30.56 37.14 -7.86
C THR A 223 -29.43 38.14 -8.10
N THR A 224 -28.16 37.72 -8.08
CA THR A 224 -27.01 38.62 -8.29
C THR A 224 -26.70 38.90 -9.77
N ALA A 225 -27.32 38.20 -10.72
CA ALA A 225 -27.10 38.41 -12.14
C ALA A 225 -28.10 39.41 -12.76
N ASN A 226 -27.69 40.66 -12.96
CA ASN A 226 -28.44 41.65 -13.74
C ASN A 226 -28.17 41.46 -15.25
N GLY A 227 -29.10 40.82 -15.96
CA GLY A 227 -29.10 40.73 -17.42
C GLY A 227 -30.29 39.91 -17.93
N PRO A 228 -30.72 40.06 -19.21
CA PRO A 228 -31.70 39.18 -19.84
C PRO A 228 -31.02 37.83 -20.12
N LEU A 229 -30.71 37.14 -19.02
CA LEU A 229 -30.12 35.83 -19.00
C LEU A 229 -31.20 34.91 -19.55
N PHE A 230 -30.94 34.35 -20.73
CA PHE A 230 -31.66 33.20 -21.27
C PHE A 230 -31.43 32.04 -20.29
N GLN A 231 -32.11 32.11 -19.15
CA GLN A 231 -32.11 31.14 -18.09
C GLN A 231 -32.78 29.92 -18.69
N GLN A 232 -31.96 28.96 -19.12
CA GLN A 232 -32.36 27.58 -19.23
C GLN A 232 -33.00 27.22 -17.88
N ARG A 233 -34.32 27.28 -17.84
CA ARG A 233 -35.10 26.83 -16.69
C ARG A 233 -34.67 25.39 -16.46
N PRO A 234 -34.14 25.03 -15.28
CA PRO A 234 -33.86 23.63 -14.98
C PRO A 234 -35.13 22.83 -15.26
N TYR A 235 -35.01 21.75 -16.03
CA TYR A 235 -36.15 20.88 -16.31
C TYR A 235 -36.80 20.46 -14.98
N PRO A 236 -38.14 20.45 -14.91
CA PRO A 236 -38.84 20.04 -13.69
C PRO A 236 -38.35 18.67 -13.24
N SER A 237 -38.21 18.49 -11.93
CA SER A 237 -37.78 17.21 -11.39
C SER A 237 -38.80 16.11 -11.79
N PRO A 238 -38.38 14.85 -11.98
CA PRO A 238 -39.29 13.78 -12.37
C PRO A 238 -40.55 13.67 -11.46
N GLY A 239 -40.42 14.01 -10.17
CA GLY A 239 -41.55 14.04 -9.24
C GLY A 239 -42.53 15.21 -9.46
N ASP A 240 -42.06 16.36 -9.94
CA ASP A 240 -42.93 17.49 -10.29
C ASP A 240 -43.76 17.20 -11.54
N ILE A 241 -43.18 16.48 -12.51
CA ILE A 241 -43.88 16.04 -13.72
C ILE A 241 -45.03 15.10 -13.34
N LEU A 242 -44.77 14.12 -12.47
CA LEU A 242 -45.78 13.17 -11.99
C LEU A 242 -46.90 13.87 -11.20
N ARG A 243 -46.55 14.87 -10.38
CA ARG A 243 -47.54 15.69 -9.65
C ARG A 243 -48.43 16.47 -10.62
N ALA A 244 -47.87 17.11 -11.63
CA ALA A 244 -48.62 17.86 -12.62
C ALA A 244 -49.60 16.95 -13.41
N GLN A 245 -49.16 15.74 -13.78
CA GLN A 245 -50.02 14.75 -14.44
C GLN A 245 -51.16 14.27 -13.54
N SER A 246 -50.87 14.03 -12.25
CA SER A 246 -51.90 13.62 -11.27
C SER A 246 -52.91 14.73 -10.96
N ALA A 247 -52.50 15.99 -11.05
CA ALA A 247 -53.36 17.15 -10.79
C ALA A 247 -54.30 17.47 -11.97
N GLY A 248 -53.92 17.11 -13.21
CA GLY A 248 -54.73 17.32 -14.41
C GLY A 248 -55.79 16.25 -14.68
N GLN A 249 -55.89 15.21 -13.83
CA GLN A 249 -56.88 14.12 -13.95
C GLN A 249 -58.04 14.22 -12.96
N LYS A 250 -58.35 15.42 -12.46
CA LYS A 250 -59.53 15.70 -11.64
C LYS A 250 -60.53 16.60 -12.35
#